data_AF-A0A2E8A3T5-F1
#
_entry.id   AF-A0A2E8A3T5-F1
#
_cell.length_a   1.000
_cell.length_b   1.000
_cell.length_c   1.000
_cell.angle_alpha   90.00
_cell.angle_beta   90.00
_cell.angle_gamma   90.00
#
_symmetry.space_group_name_H-M   'P 1'
#
loop_
_entity.id
_entity.type
_entity.pdbx_description
1 polymer ?
#
loop_
_entity_poly.entity_id
_entity_poly.type
_entity_poly.pdbx_seq_one_letter_code
_entity_poly.pdbx_strand_id
1 'polypeptide(L)'
;ELEEPAIPDPPERPPELAVEPEIPPKPEMPPAKSPPPPPPGFEESVPEPPQMVAATWEELPDGGDYVMTEPMTYVGEECGTWEQQPDESWRRI
;
A
#
# COMPACT_ATOMS: atom_id res chain seq x y z
N GLU A 1 -36.00 -17.34 14.79
CA GLU A 1 -34.54 -17.39 14.91
C GLU A 1 -34.01 -16.89 13.58
N LEU A 2 -33.23 -15.80 13.57
CA LEU A 2 -32.60 -15.33 12.33
C LEU A 2 -31.46 -16.29 12.01
N GLU A 3 -31.63 -17.09 10.96
CA GLU A 3 -30.60 -17.98 10.44
C GLU A 3 -29.52 -17.10 9.79
N GLU A 4 -28.32 -17.09 10.36
CA GLU A 4 -27.15 -16.41 9.79
C GLU A 4 -26.80 -17.06 8.44
N PRO A 5 -26.54 -16.30 7.35
CA PRO A 5 -26.18 -16.90 6.08
C PRO A 5 -24.84 -17.61 6.22
N ALA A 6 -24.84 -18.93 6.06
CA ALA A 6 -23.63 -19.74 6.02
C ALA A 6 -22.72 -19.28 4.88
N ILE A 7 -21.67 -18.54 5.24
CA ILE A 7 -20.60 -18.18 4.32
C ILE A 7 -19.96 -19.50 3.85
N PRO A 8 -19.84 -19.77 2.54
CA PRO A 8 -19.15 -20.97 2.08
C PRO A 8 -17.71 -20.98 2.58
N ASP A 9 -17.24 -22.14 3.05
CA ASP A 9 -15.86 -22.35 3.49
C ASP A 9 -14.90 -21.88 2.37
N PRO A 10 -13.97 -20.94 2.66
CA PRO A 10 -13.01 -20.49 1.65
C PRO A 10 -12.16 -21.70 1.24
N PRO A 11 -11.81 -21.86 -0.04
CA PRO A 11 -11.04 -23.02 -0.49
C PRO A 11 -9.75 -23.13 0.34
N GLU A 12 -9.49 -24.31 0.93
CA GLU A 12 -8.27 -24.59 1.67
C GLU A 12 -7.06 -24.15 0.85
N ARG A 13 -6.34 -23.14 1.36
CA ARG A 13 -5.16 -22.57 0.70
C ARG A 13 -4.13 -23.71 0.54
N PRO A 14 -3.64 -24.03 -0.67
CA PRO A 14 -2.65 -25.09 -0.84
C PRO A 14 -1.39 -24.76 -0.01
N PRO A 15 -0.70 -25.77 0.56
CA PRO A 15 0.42 -25.57 1.48
C PRO A 15 1.65 -24.88 0.82
N GLU A 16 1.65 -24.66 -0.49
CA GLU A 16 2.69 -23.92 -1.21
C GLU A 16 2.67 -22.40 -0.96
N LEU A 17 1.60 -21.84 -0.40
CA LEU A 17 1.54 -20.41 -0.03
C LEU A 17 2.04 -20.12 1.40
N ALA A 18 2.44 -21.13 2.16
CA ALA A 18 3.13 -20.98 3.44
C ALA A 18 4.66 -20.95 3.24
N VAL A 19 5.13 -20.19 2.26
CA VAL A 19 6.53 -19.77 2.20
C VAL A 19 6.55 -18.35 2.74
N GLU A 20 6.94 -18.20 4.01
CA GLU A 20 7.52 -16.94 4.45
C GLU A 20 8.70 -16.68 3.51
N PRO A 21 8.71 -15.62 2.68
CA PRO A 21 9.88 -15.33 1.87
C PRO A 21 11.02 -15.01 2.84
N GLU A 22 12.04 -15.88 2.90
CA GLU A 22 13.32 -15.53 3.49
C GLU A 22 13.92 -14.40 2.66
N ILE A 23 13.58 -13.17 3.03
CA ILE A 23 14.14 -11.95 2.48
C ILE A 23 15.67 -12.00 2.62
N PRO A 24 16.45 -11.98 1.52
CA PRO A 24 17.89 -11.86 1.62
C PRO A 24 18.23 -10.55 2.35
N PRO A 25 19.31 -10.51 3.15
CA PRO A 25 19.71 -9.27 3.80
C PRO A 25 19.95 -8.21 2.73
N LYS A 26 19.21 -7.10 2.83
CA LYS A 26 19.35 -5.95 1.94
C LYS A 26 20.80 -5.45 2.04
N PRO A 27 21.51 -5.20 0.93
CA PRO A 27 22.83 -4.60 1.01
C PRO A 27 22.73 -3.24 1.70
N GLU A 28 23.58 -3.02 2.71
CA GLU A 28 23.69 -1.74 3.42
C GLU A 28 24.06 -0.66 2.40
N MET A 29 23.09 0.21 2.09
CA MET A 29 23.35 1.39 1.27
C MET A 29 24.39 2.27 1.98
N PRO A 30 25.39 2.82 1.27
CA PRO A 30 26.32 3.77 1.88
C PRO A 30 25.51 4.95 2.43
N PRO A 31 25.98 5.62 3.52
CA PRO A 31 25.31 6.81 4.02
C PRO A 31 25.23 7.82 2.89
N ALA A 32 24.02 8.07 2.40
CA ALA A 32 23.78 9.11 1.41
C ALA A 32 24.33 10.40 2.00
N LYS A 33 25.39 10.94 1.39
CA LYS A 33 25.88 12.28 1.72
C LYS A 33 24.67 13.21 1.64
N SER A 34 24.29 13.79 2.77
CA SER A 34 23.17 14.71 2.85
C SER A 34 23.32 15.76 1.75
N PRO A 35 22.28 16.02 0.95
CA PRO A 35 22.33 17.11 -0.02
C PRO A 35 22.63 18.43 0.71
N PRO A 36 23.32 19.38 0.07
CA PRO A 36 23.58 20.68 0.67
C PRO A 36 22.26 21.36 1.07
N PRO A 37 22.25 22.21 2.11
CA PRO A 37 21.05 22.92 2.53
C PRO A 37 20.55 23.81 1.38
N PRO A 38 19.23 23.88 1.15
CA PRO A 38 18.66 24.73 0.12
C PRO A 38 18.96 26.22 0.42
N PRO A 39 19.09 27.05 -0.62
CA PRO A 39 19.35 28.48 -0.43
C PRO A 39 18.18 29.16 0.30
N PRO A 40 18.44 30.15 1.17
CA PRO A 40 17.39 30.87 1.88
C PRO A 40 16.46 31.58 0.89
N GLY A 41 15.19 31.18 0.86
CA GLY A 41 14.17 31.67 -0.07
C GLY A 41 13.75 30.67 -1.16
N PHE A 42 14.35 29.48 -1.23
CA PHE A 42 13.78 28.36 -1.99
C PHE A 42 12.78 27.64 -1.09
N GLU A 43 11.58 28.22 -1.00
CA GLU A 43 10.42 27.49 -0.50
C GLU A 43 10.27 26.30 -1.45
N GLU A 44 10.57 25.10 -0.93
CA GLU A 44 10.43 23.83 -1.62
C GLU A 44 8.94 23.62 -1.96
N SER A 45 8.45 24.31 -2.98
CA SER A 45 7.42 23.75 -3.85
C SER A 45 8.06 22.60 -4.61
N VAL A 46 8.46 21.55 -3.88
CA VAL A 46 8.47 20.21 -4.46
C VAL A 46 7.00 20.05 -4.86
N PRO A 47 6.65 20.05 -6.16
CA PRO A 47 5.31 19.62 -6.50
C PRO A 47 5.19 18.24 -5.87
N GLU A 48 4.29 18.09 -4.89
CA GLU A 48 4.02 16.78 -4.31
C GLU A 48 3.91 15.83 -5.50
N PRO A 49 4.70 14.73 -5.52
CA PRO A 49 4.63 13.79 -6.64
C PRO A 49 3.15 13.52 -6.85
N PRO A 50 2.65 13.56 -8.11
CA PRO A 50 1.22 13.62 -8.39
C PRO A 50 0.53 12.59 -7.50
N GLN A 51 -0.17 13.09 -6.49
CA GLN A 51 -0.72 12.27 -5.43
C GLN A 51 -1.57 11.22 -6.13
N MET A 52 -1.09 9.98 -6.09
CA MET A 52 -1.63 8.94 -6.93
C MET A 52 -2.97 8.58 -6.32
N VAL A 53 -4.03 9.02 -6.99
CA VAL A 53 -5.41 8.83 -6.56
C VAL A 53 -6.11 7.93 -7.57
N ALA A 54 -6.89 7.01 -7.05
CA ALA A 54 -7.73 6.09 -7.80
C ALA A 54 -9.17 6.38 -7.40
N ALA A 55 -10.08 6.58 -8.36
CA ALA A 55 -11.48 6.90 -8.05
C ALA A 55 -12.24 5.66 -7.55
N THR A 56 -11.77 4.46 -7.89
CA THR A 56 -12.33 3.19 -7.42
C THR A 56 -11.22 2.17 -7.14
N TRP A 57 -11.58 1.09 -6.47
CA TRP A 57 -10.67 -0.04 -6.21
C TRP A 57 -10.17 -0.73 -7.50
N GLU A 58 -10.88 -0.57 -8.63
CA GLU A 58 -10.51 -1.17 -9.93
C GLU A 58 -9.31 -0.47 -10.58
N GLU A 59 -9.05 0.78 -10.21
CA GLU A 59 -7.89 1.55 -10.69
C GLU A 59 -6.63 1.31 -9.84
N LEU A 60 -6.76 0.55 -8.74
CA LEU A 60 -5.61 0.13 -7.95
C LEU A 60 -4.78 -0.88 -8.75
N PRO A 61 -3.44 -0.74 -8.76
CA PRO A 61 -2.57 -1.75 -9.34
C PRO A 61 -2.77 -3.10 -8.64
N ASP A 62 -2.90 -4.17 -9.42
CA ASP A 62 -3.04 -5.54 -8.93
C ASP A 62 -1.82 -5.99 -8.10
N GLY A 63 -2.04 -6.92 -7.17
CA GLY A 63 -0.97 -7.46 -6.30
C GLY A 63 -0.80 -6.77 -4.94
N GLY A 64 -1.79 -5.99 -4.50
CA GLY A 64 -1.91 -5.56 -3.11
C GLY A 64 -2.93 -6.37 -2.29
N ASP A 65 -2.77 -6.33 -0.97
CA ASP A 65 -3.62 -6.97 0.02
C ASP A 65 -4.58 -5.95 0.66
N TYR A 66 -5.86 -6.28 0.75
CA TYR A 66 -6.89 -5.46 1.39
C TYR A 66 -6.91 -5.68 2.89
N VAL A 67 -6.47 -4.67 3.63
CA VAL A 67 -6.46 -4.63 5.09
C VAL A 67 -7.71 -3.89 5.59
N MET A 68 -8.58 -4.58 6.32
CA MET A 68 -9.79 -4.03 6.93
C MET A 68 -9.48 -3.19 8.19
N THR A 69 -8.74 -2.09 8.02
CA THR A 69 -8.50 -1.05 9.04
C THR A 69 -9.52 0.09 8.89
N GLU A 70 -9.53 1.03 9.84
CA GLU A 70 -10.27 2.30 9.73
C GLU A 70 -9.25 3.45 9.62
N PRO A 71 -8.94 3.97 8.42
CA PRO A 71 -9.52 3.65 7.09
C PRO A 71 -8.98 2.37 6.45
N MET A 72 -9.75 1.77 5.53
CA MET A 72 -9.37 0.53 4.84
C MET A 72 -8.11 0.77 4.00
N THR A 73 -7.15 -0.16 4.02
CA THR A 73 -5.85 0.03 3.38
C THR A 73 -5.58 -1.07 2.35
N TYR A 74 -4.88 -0.77 1.27
CA TYR A 74 -4.47 -1.70 0.22
C TYR A 74 -2.95 -1.64 0.08
N VAL A 75 -2.26 -2.74 0.41
CA VAL A 75 -0.79 -2.76 0.54
C VAL A 75 -0.19 -3.68 -0.52
N GLY A 76 0.56 -3.15 -1.47
CA GLY A 76 1.30 -3.95 -2.47
C GLY A 76 2.78 -3.59 -2.54
N GLU A 77 3.64 -4.57 -2.77
CA GLU A 77 5.10 -4.37 -2.82
C GLU A 77 5.55 -3.47 -3.98
N GLU A 78 4.90 -3.59 -5.15
CA GLU A 78 5.18 -2.73 -6.32
C GLU A 78 4.24 -1.51 -6.39
N CYS A 79 3.04 -1.67 -5.83
CA CYS A 79 1.94 -0.72 -5.87
C CYS A 79 2.00 0.35 -4.76
N GLY A 80 2.71 0.09 -3.66
CA GLY A 80 2.72 0.92 -2.46
C GLY A 80 1.50 0.70 -1.56
N THR A 81 1.32 1.58 -0.59
CA THR A 81 0.18 1.54 0.34
C THR A 81 -0.87 2.55 -0.08
N TRP A 82 -2.12 2.15 -0.11
CA TRP A 82 -3.25 3.00 -0.49
C TRP A 82 -4.28 3.01 0.63
N GLU A 83 -4.81 4.19 0.95
CA GLU A 83 -5.87 4.35 1.95
C GLU A 83 -7.19 4.71 1.27
N GLN A 84 -8.24 3.98 1.63
CA GLN A 84 -9.61 4.28 1.25
C GLN A 84 -10.06 5.58 1.90
N GLN A 85 -10.56 6.49 1.07
CA GLN A 85 -11.13 7.75 1.45
C GLN A 85 -12.64 7.61 1.74
N PRO A 86 -13.25 8.58 2.44
CA PRO A 86 -14.69 8.56 2.74
C PRO A 86 -15.60 8.57 1.51
N ASP A 87 -15.08 9.02 0.37
CA ASP A 87 -15.78 9.07 -0.92
C ASP A 87 -15.54 7.81 -1.78
N GLU A 88 -15.03 6.73 -1.18
CA GLU A 88 -14.71 5.45 -1.85
C GLU A 88 -13.51 5.50 -2.81
N SER A 89 -12.89 6.67 -2.99
CA SER A 89 -11.60 6.81 -3.67
C SER A 89 -10.45 6.25 -2.84
N TRP A 90 -9.33 5.98 -3.48
CA TRP A 90 -8.10 5.53 -2.84
C TRP A 90 -6.98 6.54 -3.07
N ARG A 91 -6.22 6.84 -2.03
CA ARG A 91 -5.00 7.65 -2.14
C ARG A 91 -3.78 6.84 -1.77
N ARG A 92 -2.72 6.94 -2.55
CA ARG A 92 -1.44 6.35 -2.19
C ARG A 92 -0.76 7.18 -1.10
N ILE A 93 -0.24 6.51 -0.07
CA ILE A 93 0.55 7.08 1.03
C ILE A 93 2.01 6.63 1.00
#